data_AF-A0A6I8V5B7-F1
#
_entry.id   AF-A0A6I8V5B7-F1
#
_cell.length_a   1.000
_cell.length_b   1.000
_cell.length_c   1.000
_cell.angle_alpha   90.00
_cell.angle_beta   90.00
_cell.angle_gamma   90.00
#
_symmetry.space_group_name_H-M   'P 1'
#
loop_
_entity.id
_entity.type
_entity.pdbx_description
1 polymer ?
#
loop_
_entity_poly.entity_id
_entity_poly.type
_entity_poly.pdbx_seq_one_letter_code
_entity_poly.pdbx_strand_id
1 'polypeptide(L)'
;MSRLLMAATAARLQSGMSGSGKLLFNATRYLSAGKKAPPPPPKAPPPKASKPSTAPKCKPVPPPKPKPGFFPSGGMHAVFSDLPKPEGDFMKEWSAKNSKYSMFMLSGLLALIGSIYLSYMTLELYAGVPEYPYTEEEKEEFEIEEERLQEEKEAREQRHQDAVEAREVAMRARLAKEAMVRESELMNKDMEGGLDDKEAAELQKLAVEREAYAEWEKEEAKRREEKLKEREQIAKEKAKVKAERDKERDKKRKEREKLLEKEEAEREKAREKARKEREKSRKEEEKVKAQEKAEKEKAKKALTA
;
A
#
# COMPACT_ATOMS: atom_id res chain seq x y z
N MET A 1 -18.43 -22.16 9.49
CA MET A 1 -17.16 -22.49 8.80
C MET A 1 -16.70 -21.45 7.76
N SER A 2 -17.49 -20.42 7.41
CA SER A 2 -17.07 -19.41 6.40
C SER A 2 -16.17 -18.27 6.88
N ARG A 3 -15.99 -18.05 8.20
CA ARG A 3 -15.13 -16.95 8.71
C ARG A 3 -13.62 -17.23 8.61
N LEU A 4 -13.21 -18.50 8.52
CA LEU A 4 -11.79 -18.87 8.36
C LEU A 4 -11.32 -18.82 6.89
N LEU A 5 -12.24 -18.86 5.92
CA LEU A 5 -11.90 -18.81 4.50
C LEU A 5 -11.68 -17.37 4.00
N MET A 6 -12.39 -16.38 4.54
CA MET A 6 -12.19 -14.96 4.19
C MET A 6 -10.91 -14.35 4.79
N ALA A 7 -10.40 -14.88 5.90
CA ALA A 7 -9.10 -14.48 6.44
C ALA A 7 -7.91 -15.07 5.64
N ALA A 8 -8.11 -16.23 5.00
CA ALA A 8 -7.10 -16.89 4.17
C ALA A 8 -6.96 -16.27 2.77
N THR A 9 -7.99 -15.60 2.24
CA THR A 9 -7.92 -14.90 0.94
C THR A 9 -7.16 -13.57 1.02
N ALA A 10 -7.06 -12.94 2.20
CA ALA A 10 -6.26 -11.74 2.41
C ALA A 10 -4.73 -12.02 2.45
N ALA A 11 -4.32 -13.26 2.74
CA ALA A 11 -2.91 -13.65 2.85
C ALA A 11 -2.27 -14.06 1.50
N ARG A 12 -3.04 -14.12 0.39
CA ARG A 12 -2.55 -14.62 -0.90
C ARG A 12 -1.99 -13.54 -1.84
N LEU A 13 -1.84 -12.31 -1.35
CA LEU A 13 -1.31 -11.16 -2.11
C LEU A 13 0.01 -10.60 -1.55
N GLN A 14 0.80 -11.44 -0.85
CA GLN A 14 2.14 -11.08 -0.35
C GLN A 14 3.27 -12.02 -0.79
N SER A 15 3.04 -12.84 -1.82
CA SER A 15 4.08 -13.62 -2.48
C SER A 15 4.56 -12.88 -3.74
N GLY A 16 5.31 -11.79 -3.57
CA GLY A 16 5.82 -11.07 -4.75
C GLY A 16 6.56 -9.76 -4.49
N MET A 17 7.47 -9.70 -3.52
CA MET A 17 8.49 -8.64 -3.48
C MET A 17 9.82 -9.23 -3.06
N SER A 18 10.55 -9.77 -4.04
CA SER A 18 12.00 -9.87 -3.95
C SER A 18 12.59 -8.54 -4.45
N GLY A 19 13.61 -8.05 -3.75
CA GLY A 19 14.56 -7.10 -4.32
C GLY A 19 14.45 -5.66 -3.84
N SER A 20 15.37 -5.33 -2.93
CA SER A 20 16.07 -4.04 -2.86
C SER A 20 15.37 -2.83 -2.24
N GLY A 21 15.93 -2.39 -1.11
CA GLY A 21 16.46 -1.03 -1.03
C GLY A 21 15.55 0.06 -0.48
N LYS A 22 15.87 0.45 0.77
CA LYS A 22 15.68 1.79 1.36
C LYS A 22 14.29 2.11 1.91
N LEU A 23 14.08 1.65 3.15
CA LEU A 23 13.29 2.36 4.15
C LEU A 23 13.89 3.76 4.37
N LEU A 24 13.30 4.79 3.75
CA LEU A 24 13.58 6.18 4.09
C LEU A 24 12.66 6.60 5.23
N PHE A 25 13.15 6.43 6.45
CA PHE A 25 12.57 7.04 7.64
C PHE A 25 12.65 8.57 7.54
N ASN A 26 11.48 9.19 7.49
CA ASN A 26 11.28 10.63 7.53
C ASN A 26 11.28 11.08 9.00
N ALA A 27 12.46 11.27 9.57
CA ALA A 27 12.62 11.77 10.94
C ALA A 27 13.97 12.47 11.13
N THR A 28 14.11 13.70 10.67
CA THR A 28 15.13 14.66 11.16
C THR A 28 14.73 16.09 10.79
N ARG A 29 13.66 16.58 11.41
CA ARG A 29 13.52 18.01 11.71
C ARG A 29 13.38 18.10 13.21
N TYR A 30 14.49 18.35 13.90
CA TYR A 30 14.62 19.02 15.19
C TYR A 30 16.04 18.74 15.67
N LEU A 31 16.87 19.79 15.66
CA LEU A 31 17.98 20.11 16.57
C LEU A 31 18.98 21.02 15.83
N SER A 32 18.59 22.29 15.73
CA SER A 32 19.54 23.40 15.69
C SER A 32 20.21 23.51 17.06
N ALA A 33 21.48 23.15 17.15
CA ALA A 33 22.37 23.61 18.22
C ALA A 33 23.80 23.63 17.69
N GLY A 34 24.40 24.83 17.69
CA GLY A 34 25.66 25.11 17.03
C GLY A 34 26.86 24.33 17.58
N LYS A 35 27.75 23.96 16.66
CA LYS A 35 29.20 23.93 16.87
C LYS A 35 29.89 24.04 15.50
N LYS A 36 30.86 24.94 15.43
CA LYS A 36 31.58 25.40 14.24
C LYS A 36 32.28 24.23 13.51
N ALA A 37 32.20 24.23 12.18
CA ALA A 37 33.05 23.41 11.32
C ALA A 37 34.51 23.93 11.38
N PRO A 38 35.53 23.05 11.40
CA PRO A 38 36.94 23.45 11.30
C PRO A 38 37.28 23.92 9.87
N PRO A 39 38.22 24.87 9.70
CA PRO A 39 38.60 25.40 8.39
C PRO A 39 39.42 24.39 7.56
N PRO A 40 39.38 24.49 6.22
CA PRO A 40 40.21 23.66 5.34
C PRO A 40 41.72 23.99 5.47
N PRO A 41 42.61 23.01 5.25
CA PRO A 41 44.06 23.22 5.38
C PRO A 41 44.61 24.18 4.28
N PRO A 42 45.63 24.99 4.60
CA PRO A 42 46.18 25.97 3.66
C PRO A 42 46.96 25.31 2.51
N LYS A 43 46.75 25.83 1.30
CA LYS A 43 47.50 25.52 0.08
C LYS A 43 49.00 25.80 0.30
N ALA A 44 49.83 24.80 -0.01
CA ALA A 44 51.29 24.94 -0.02
C ALA A 44 51.74 25.95 -1.10
N PRO A 45 52.77 26.78 -0.83
CA PRO A 45 53.32 27.72 -1.80
C PRO A 45 54.20 27.04 -2.87
N PRO A 46 54.36 27.65 -4.07
CA PRO A 46 55.08 27.07 -5.21
C PRO A 46 56.59 26.93 -4.97
N PRO A 47 57.27 26.03 -5.71
CA PRO A 47 58.69 25.72 -5.49
C PRO A 47 59.58 26.91 -5.86
N LYS A 48 60.44 27.32 -4.92
CA LYS A 48 61.47 28.35 -5.12
C LYS A 48 62.59 27.80 -6.00
N ALA A 49 62.97 28.63 -6.98
CA ALA A 49 64.05 28.42 -7.92
C ALA A 49 65.39 28.06 -7.26
N SER A 50 66.08 27.12 -7.92
CA SER A 50 67.44 26.68 -7.70
C SER A 50 68.45 27.84 -7.66
N LYS A 51 69.27 27.89 -6.60
CA LYS A 51 70.54 28.63 -6.58
C LYS A 51 71.71 27.65 -6.58
N PRO A 52 72.85 27.99 -7.20
CA PRO A 52 73.90 27.04 -7.51
C PRO A 52 74.81 26.72 -6.30
N SER A 53 75.30 25.50 -6.36
CA SER A 53 76.20 24.79 -5.44
C SER A 53 77.55 25.48 -5.22
N THR A 54 78.01 25.50 -3.96
CA THR A 54 79.41 25.72 -3.57
C THR A 54 79.83 24.78 -2.43
N ALA A 55 80.35 23.61 -2.81
CA ALA A 55 81.32 22.72 -2.13
C ALA A 55 80.95 22.01 -0.79
N PRO A 56 81.61 20.88 -0.38
CA PRO A 56 82.70 20.12 -1.02
C PRO A 56 82.40 18.61 -1.25
N LYS A 57 83.26 17.94 -2.04
CA LYS A 57 83.22 16.51 -2.42
C LYS A 57 83.31 15.55 -1.21
N CYS A 58 82.29 14.70 -1.03
CA CYS A 58 82.34 13.54 -0.14
C CYS A 58 82.88 12.30 -0.88
N LYS A 59 83.77 11.54 -0.23
CA LYS A 59 84.32 10.26 -0.73
C LYS A 59 83.21 9.19 -0.77
N PRO A 60 83.23 8.25 -1.73
CA PRO A 60 82.19 7.22 -1.82
C PRO A 60 82.38 6.16 -0.73
N VAL A 61 81.39 6.01 0.14
CA VAL A 61 81.29 4.90 1.09
C VAL A 61 80.54 3.75 0.38
N PRO A 62 81.06 2.51 0.36
CA PRO A 62 80.35 1.38 -0.26
C PRO A 62 79.09 1.04 0.53
N PRO A 63 77.97 0.64 -0.13
CA PRO A 63 76.72 0.34 0.56
C PRO A 63 76.88 -0.92 1.45
N PRO A 64 76.33 -0.90 2.69
CA PRO A 64 76.39 -2.07 3.57
C PRO A 64 75.52 -3.21 3.02
N LYS A 65 75.99 -4.46 3.21
CA LYS A 65 75.28 -5.68 2.77
C LYS A 65 73.89 -5.77 3.45
N PRO A 66 72.81 -6.09 2.72
CA PRO A 66 71.47 -6.17 3.29
C PRO A 66 71.37 -7.31 4.30
N LYS A 67 70.74 -7.01 5.45
CA LYS A 67 70.42 -8.01 6.49
C LYS A 67 69.32 -8.95 5.96
N PRO A 68 69.37 -10.26 6.25
CA PRO A 68 68.31 -11.20 5.83
C PRO A 68 66.97 -10.78 6.45
N GLY A 69 65.90 -10.69 5.65
CA GLY A 69 64.54 -10.34 6.11
C GLY A 69 64.10 -8.88 5.88
N PHE A 70 64.94 -8.06 5.25
CA PHE A 70 64.58 -6.71 4.80
C PHE A 70 64.75 -6.59 3.28
N PHE A 71 63.78 -5.95 2.62
CA PHE A 71 63.90 -5.59 1.21
C PHE A 71 64.96 -4.49 1.02
N PRO A 72 65.68 -4.46 -0.12
CA PRO A 72 66.63 -3.40 -0.45
C PRO A 72 66.01 -1.99 -0.47
N SER A 73 64.68 -1.90 -0.63
CA SER A 73 63.89 -0.66 -0.58
C SER A 73 63.48 -0.22 0.84
N GLY A 74 63.87 -0.97 1.88
CA GLY A 74 63.62 -0.61 3.28
C GLY A 74 62.35 -1.20 3.92
N GLY A 75 61.64 -2.12 3.25
CA GLY A 75 60.47 -2.80 3.83
C GLY A 75 60.85 -4.08 4.60
N MET A 76 60.20 -4.34 5.74
CA MET A 76 60.26 -5.63 6.45
C MET A 76 59.27 -6.64 5.84
N HIS A 77 59.64 -7.93 5.80
CA HIS A 77 58.66 -8.99 5.53
C HIS A 77 57.62 -9.04 6.66
N ALA A 78 56.33 -9.07 6.32
CA ALA A 78 55.28 -9.35 7.29
C ALA A 78 55.45 -10.79 7.80
N VAL A 79 55.80 -10.94 9.08
CA VAL A 79 55.86 -12.25 9.74
C VAL A 79 54.55 -12.44 10.49
N PHE A 80 54.08 -13.69 10.66
CA PHE A 80 52.81 -14.02 11.35
C PHE A 80 52.70 -13.47 12.79
N SER A 81 53.80 -12.97 13.34
CA SER A 81 53.92 -12.28 14.63
C SER A 81 53.64 -10.76 14.60
N ASP A 82 53.42 -10.15 13.42
CA ASP A 82 53.10 -8.72 13.27
C ASP A 82 51.61 -8.41 13.43
N LEU A 83 50.77 -9.42 13.68
CA LEU A 83 49.40 -9.21 14.12
C LEU A 83 49.43 -8.66 15.55
N PRO A 84 48.69 -7.59 15.86
CA PRO A 84 48.66 -7.05 17.22
C PRO A 84 48.21 -8.15 18.18
N LYS A 85 49.08 -8.52 19.13
CA LYS A 85 48.67 -9.40 20.23
C LYS A 85 47.54 -8.70 20.97
N PRO A 86 46.35 -9.32 21.11
CA PRO A 86 45.28 -8.71 21.87
C PRO A 86 45.76 -8.55 23.32
N GLU A 87 45.94 -7.30 23.75
CA GLU A 87 46.25 -6.97 25.14
C GLU A 87 44.96 -7.08 25.95
N GLY A 88 44.76 -8.21 26.62
CA GLY A 88 43.60 -8.41 27.49
C GLY A 88 43.10 -9.86 27.53
N ASP A 89 42.34 -10.16 28.58
CA ASP A 89 41.69 -11.45 28.77
C ASP A 89 40.51 -11.57 27.79
N PHE A 90 40.75 -12.21 26.65
CA PHE A 90 39.78 -12.36 25.55
C PHE A 90 38.39 -12.80 26.03
N MET A 91 38.33 -13.65 27.05
CA MET A 91 37.07 -14.16 27.62
C MET A 91 36.21 -13.06 28.26
N LYS A 92 36.83 -12.02 28.84
CA LYS A 92 36.12 -10.89 29.45
C LYS A 92 35.56 -9.94 28.41
N GLU A 93 36.32 -9.61 27.37
CA GLU A 93 35.82 -8.76 26.28
C GLU A 93 34.78 -9.48 25.42
N TRP A 94 34.96 -10.78 25.21
CA TRP A 94 33.99 -11.64 24.52
C TRP A 94 32.67 -11.72 25.30
N SER A 95 32.71 -11.98 26.61
CA SER A 95 31.50 -12.03 27.43
C SER A 95 30.79 -10.68 27.53
N ALA A 96 31.53 -9.57 27.61
CA ALA A 96 30.95 -8.23 27.59
C ALA A 96 30.28 -7.87 26.25
N LYS A 97 30.88 -8.28 25.12
CA LYS A 97 30.28 -8.10 23.78
C LYS A 97 29.05 -9.01 23.62
N ASN A 98 29.16 -10.28 24.01
CA ASN A 98 28.09 -11.27 23.86
C ASN A 98 26.89 -10.96 24.76
N SER A 99 27.11 -10.45 25.97
CA SER A 99 26.04 -10.03 26.89
C SER A 99 25.13 -8.95 26.29
N LYS A 100 25.70 -7.97 25.56
CA LYS A 100 24.93 -6.95 24.87
C LYS A 100 24.05 -7.55 23.77
N TYR A 101 24.61 -8.45 22.94
CA TYR A 101 23.85 -9.15 21.92
C TYR A 101 22.75 -10.03 22.52
N SER A 102 23.02 -10.71 23.63
CA SER A 102 22.02 -11.48 24.37
C SER A 102 20.88 -10.62 24.90
N MET A 103 21.15 -9.41 25.41
CA MET A 103 20.08 -8.48 25.83
C MET A 103 19.23 -7.98 24.65
N PHE A 104 19.84 -7.71 23.50
CA PHE A 104 19.09 -7.36 22.29
C PHE A 104 18.23 -8.54 21.80
N MET A 105 18.75 -9.77 21.85
CA MET A 105 17.98 -10.97 21.49
C MET A 105 16.83 -11.24 22.46
N LEU A 106 17.05 -11.10 23.77
CA LEU A 106 16.02 -11.30 24.80
C LEU A 106 14.92 -10.22 24.73
N SER A 107 15.30 -8.95 24.51
CA SER A 107 14.31 -7.88 24.31
C SER A 107 13.51 -8.08 23.02
N GLY A 108 14.15 -8.55 21.94
CA GLY A 108 13.46 -8.95 20.71
C GLY A 108 12.49 -10.11 20.92
N LEU A 109 12.89 -11.13 21.69
CA LEU A 109 12.03 -12.28 22.02
C LEU A 109 10.82 -11.85 22.86
N LEU A 110 11.03 -11.00 23.87
CA LEU A 110 9.95 -10.45 24.69
C LEU A 110 8.99 -9.57 23.88
N ALA A 111 9.51 -8.74 22.98
CA ALA A 111 8.70 -7.93 22.07
C ALA A 111 7.86 -8.80 21.13
N LEU A 112 8.44 -9.90 20.62
CA LEU A 112 7.74 -10.86 19.77
C LEU A 112 6.62 -11.56 20.55
N ILE A 113 6.90 -12.07 21.75
CA ILE A 113 5.88 -12.69 22.62
C ILE A 113 4.75 -11.68 22.94
N GLY A 114 5.12 -10.45 23.28
CA GLY A 114 4.15 -9.36 23.52
C GLY A 114 3.29 -9.05 22.29
N SER A 115 3.89 -9.04 21.08
CA SER A 115 3.15 -8.82 19.84
C SER A 115 2.16 -9.96 19.54
N ILE A 116 2.55 -11.21 19.81
CA ILE A 116 1.68 -12.37 19.64
C ILE A 116 0.52 -12.28 20.65
N TYR A 117 0.81 -11.99 21.92
CA TYR A 117 -0.22 -11.87 22.95
C TYR A 117 -1.23 -10.76 22.63
N LEU A 118 -0.76 -9.58 22.22
CA LEU A 118 -1.63 -8.49 21.76
C LEU A 118 -2.47 -8.89 20.56
N SER A 119 -1.89 -9.56 19.57
CA SER A 119 -2.62 -10.04 18.40
C SER A 119 -3.73 -11.05 18.78
N TYR A 120 -3.44 -11.96 19.71
CA TYR A 120 -4.41 -12.92 20.23
C TYR A 120 -5.58 -12.22 20.93
N MET A 121 -5.28 -11.28 21.83
CA MET A 121 -6.31 -10.49 22.53
C MET A 121 -7.16 -9.66 21.57
N THR A 122 -6.57 -9.08 20.51
CA THR A 122 -7.35 -8.37 19.49
C THR A 122 -8.27 -9.30 18.71
N LEU A 123 -7.80 -10.49 18.31
CA LEU A 123 -8.63 -11.47 17.61
C LEU A 123 -9.76 -11.99 18.49
N GLU A 124 -9.50 -12.22 19.78
CA GLU A 124 -10.52 -12.62 20.74
C GLU A 124 -11.56 -11.52 20.96
N LEU A 125 -11.15 -10.25 20.98
CA LEU A 125 -12.07 -9.11 21.02
C LEU A 125 -12.94 -9.07 19.75
N TYR A 126 -12.36 -9.22 18.56
CA TYR A 126 -13.12 -9.27 17.30
C TYR A 126 -14.06 -10.49 17.22
N ALA A 127 -13.66 -11.63 17.80
CA ALA A 127 -14.47 -12.83 17.85
C ALA A 127 -15.59 -12.77 18.90
N GLY A 128 -15.34 -12.09 20.02
CA GLY A 128 -16.24 -11.94 21.15
C GLY A 128 -17.22 -10.77 21.03
N VAL A 129 -16.97 -9.81 20.14
CA VAL A 129 -17.96 -8.78 19.79
C VAL A 129 -19.07 -9.47 19.01
N PRO A 130 -20.31 -9.55 19.56
CA PRO A 130 -21.43 -10.04 18.79
C PRO A 130 -21.60 -9.13 17.57
N GLU A 131 -21.74 -9.75 16.40
CA GLU A 131 -22.07 -9.05 15.18
C GLU A 131 -23.35 -8.26 15.48
N TYR A 132 -23.25 -6.93 15.45
CA TYR A 132 -24.39 -6.05 15.71
C TYR A 132 -25.54 -6.57 14.84
N PRO A 133 -26.76 -6.75 15.38
CA PRO A 133 -27.87 -7.31 14.62
C PRO A 133 -28.33 -6.25 13.62
N TYR A 134 -27.53 -6.06 12.56
CA TYR A 134 -27.93 -5.29 11.41
C TYR A 134 -29.19 -5.92 10.89
N THR A 135 -30.20 -5.10 10.71
CA THR A 135 -31.38 -5.47 9.95
C THR A 135 -30.92 -5.90 8.55
N GLU A 136 -31.67 -6.79 7.89
CA GLU A 136 -31.30 -7.24 6.54
C GLU A 136 -31.18 -6.06 5.56
N GLU A 137 -31.85 -4.95 5.83
CA GLU A 137 -31.77 -3.70 5.06
C GLU A 137 -30.43 -2.99 5.25
N GLU A 138 -29.96 -2.84 6.49
CA GLU A 138 -28.64 -2.26 6.77
C GLU A 138 -27.51 -3.11 6.16
N LYS A 139 -27.63 -4.45 6.20
CA LYS A 139 -26.63 -5.34 5.57
C LYS A 139 -26.57 -5.15 4.06
N GLU A 140 -27.72 -5.06 3.39
CA GLU A 140 -27.78 -4.79 1.96
C GLU A 140 -27.22 -3.41 1.62
N GLU A 141 -27.44 -2.39 2.47
CA GLU A 141 -26.84 -1.06 2.29
C GLU A 141 -25.32 -1.07 2.45
N PHE A 142 -24.78 -1.81 3.43
CA PHE A 142 -23.34 -1.96 3.60
C PHE A 142 -22.68 -2.68 2.43
N GLU A 143 -23.30 -3.74 1.89
CA GLU A 143 -22.78 -4.43 0.70
C GLU A 143 -22.70 -3.49 -0.51
N ILE A 144 -23.72 -2.65 -0.70
CA ILE A 144 -23.74 -1.65 -1.78
C ILE A 144 -22.63 -0.60 -1.59
N GLU A 145 -22.46 -0.14 -0.36
CA GLU A 145 -21.47 0.87 0.00
C GLU A 145 -20.04 0.33 -0.13
N GLU A 146 -19.79 -0.92 0.30
CA GLU A 146 -18.52 -1.61 0.10
C GLU A 146 -18.19 -1.84 -1.37
N GLU A 147 -19.17 -2.25 -2.17
CA GLU A 147 -19.01 -2.38 -3.63
C GLU A 147 -18.66 -1.05 -4.27
N ARG A 148 -19.31 0.05 -3.86
CA ARG A 148 -18.98 1.40 -4.34
C ARG A 148 -17.56 1.80 -3.99
N LEU A 149 -17.11 1.52 -2.77
CA LEU A 149 -15.74 1.82 -2.32
C LEU A 149 -14.70 0.97 -3.07
N GLN A 150 -15.00 -0.29 -3.33
CA GLN A 150 -14.15 -1.18 -4.14
C GLN A 150 -14.07 -0.69 -5.59
N GLU A 151 -15.20 -0.35 -6.21
CA GLU A 151 -15.25 0.23 -7.56
C GLU A 151 -14.45 1.54 -7.64
N GLU A 152 -14.56 2.42 -6.64
CA GLU A 152 -13.79 3.66 -6.59
C GLU A 152 -12.28 3.39 -6.47
N LYS A 153 -11.89 2.43 -5.64
CA LYS A 153 -10.49 2.04 -5.46
C LYS A 153 -9.92 1.43 -6.74
N GLU A 154 -10.63 0.49 -7.35
CA GLU A 154 -10.28 -0.10 -8.65
C GLU A 154 -10.17 0.97 -9.74
N ALA A 155 -11.10 1.92 -9.81
CA ALA A 155 -11.05 3.01 -10.78
C ALA A 155 -9.88 3.98 -10.55
N ARG A 156 -9.44 4.17 -9.29
CA ARG A 156 -8.22 4.95 -8.99
C ARG A 156 -6.97 4.19 -9.41
N GLU A 157 -6.89 2.89 -9.13
CA GLU A 157 -5.76 2.04 -9.51
C GLU A 157 -5.66 1.92 -11.04
N GLN A 158 -6.78 1.73 -11.74
CA GLN A 158 -6.83 1.72 -13.20
C GLN A 158 -6.37 3.05 -13.80
N ARG A 159 -6.82 4.20 -13.27
CA ARG A 159 -6.34 5.51 -13.73
C ARG A 159 -4.84 5.69 -13.50
N HIS A 160 -4.32 5.17 -12.40
CA HIS A 160 -2.90 5.23 -12.11
C HIS A 160 -2.09 4.36 -13.09
N GLN A 161 -2.54 3.12 -13.32
CA GLN A 161 -1.92 2.21 -14.29
C GLN A 161 -1.96 2.79 -15.71
N ASP A 162 -3.12 3.27 -16.16
CA ASP A 162 -3.29 3.91 -17.47
C ASP A 162 -2.36 5.13 -17.62
N ALA A 163 -2.16 5.92 -16.55
CA ALA A 163 -1.24 7.06 -16.56
C ALA A 163 0.24 6.63 -16.62
N VAL A 164 0.62 5.52 -15.97
CA VAL A 164 1.98 4.97 -16.04
C VAL A 164 2.24 4.41 -17.42
N GLU A 165 1.34 3.58 -17.96
CA GLU A 165 1.43 3.02 -19.32
C GLU A 165 1.52 4.14 -20.36
N ALA A 166 0.70 5.20 -20.25
CA ALA A 166 0.76 6.34 -21.16
C ALA A 166 2.10 7.09 -21.11
N ARG A 167 2.70 7.24 -19.91
CA ARG A 167 4.03 7.85 -19.77
C ARG A 167 5.12 7.01 -20.40
N GLU A 168 5.09 5.69 -20.23
CA GLU A 168 6.06 4.78 -20.84
C GLU A 168 5.97 4.81 -22.36
N VAL A 169 4.76 4.77 -22.92
CA VAL A 169 4.55 4.88 -24.36
C VAL A 169 5.03 6.25 -24.88
N ALA A 170 4.74 7.34 -24.16
CA ALA A 170 5.21 8.67 -24.55
C ALA A 170 6.74 8.78 -24.53
N MET A 171 7.41 8.19 -23.54
CA MET A 171 8.88 8.15 -23.47
C MET A 171 9.47 7.35 -24.63
N ARG A 172 8.92 6.17 -24.94
CA ARG A 172 9.36 5.36 -26.09
C ARG A 172 9.16 6.10 -27.41
N ALA A 173 8.01 6.74 -27.59
CA ALA A 173 7.73 7.54 -28.78
C ALA A 173 8.69 8.73 -28.92
N ARG A 174 9.09 9.35 -27.80
CA ARG A 174 10.08 10.42 -27.81
C ARG A 174 11.46 9.92 -28.22
N LEU A 175 11.91 8.81 -27.63
CA LEU A 175 13.19 8.19 -27.99
C LEU A 175 13.22 7.75 -29.45
N ALA A 176 12.13 7.17 -29.96
CA ALA A 176 12.03 6.80 -31.37
C ALA A 176 12.09 8.01 -32.31
N LYS A 177 11.46 9.14 -31.93
CA LYS A 177 11.58 10.40 -32.69
C LYS A 177 13.00 10.95 -32.68
N GLU A 178 13.66 10.96 -31.52
CA GLU A 178 15.06 11.37 -31.40
C GLU A 178 15.97 10.47 -32.25
N ALA A 179 15.74 9.16 -32.26
CA ALA A 179 16.44 8.19 -33.09
C ALA A 179 16.21 8.42 -34.61
N MET A 180 14.97 8.70 -35.03
CA MET A 180 14.67 9.01 -36.44
C MET A 180 15.32 10.32 -36.90
N VAL A 181 15.32 11.36 -36.06
CA VAL A 181 16.01 12.62 -36.35
C VAL A 181 17.50 12.35 -36.51
N ARG A 182 18.10 11.59 -35.59
CA ARG A 182 19.50 11.21 -35.67
C ARG A 182 19.83 10.38 -36.92
N GLU A 183 18.95 9.44 -37.29
CA GLU A 183 19.07 8.64 -38.52
C GLU A 183 19.12 9.58 -39.74
N SER A 184 18.20 10.55 -39.82
CA SER A 184 18.14 11.52 -40.92
C SER A 184 19.37 12.44 -40.99
N GLU A 185 19.91 12.86 -39.84
CA GLU A 185 21.15 13.64 -39.78
C GLU A 185 22.33 12.87 -40.35
N LEU A 186 22.45 11.59 -39.98
CA LEU A 186 23.51 10.71 -40.47
C LEU A 186 23.35 10.40 -41.96
N MET A 187 22.13 10.17 -42.45
CA MET A 187 21.87 10.01 -43.89
C MET A 187 22.25 11.26 -44.69
N ASN A 188 21.91 12.45 -44.20
CA ASN A 188 22.29 13.70 -44.86
C ASN A 188 23.81 13.92 -44.86
N LYS A 189 24.49 13.58 -43.75
CA LYS A 189 25.95 13.66 -43.64
C LYS A 189 26.65 12.72 -44.62
N ASP A 190 26.12 11.51 -44.81
CA ASP A 190 26.65 10.55 -45.79
C ASP A 190 26.61 11.13 -47.21
N MET A 191 25.52 11.80 -47.56
CA MET A 191 25.33 12.45 -48.85
C MET A 191 26.26 13.64 -49.09
N GLU A 192 26.65 14.37 -48.04
CA GLU A 192 27.46 15.60 -48.15
C GLU A 192 28.97 15.36 -48.10
N GLY A 193 29.43 14.29 -47.45
CA GLY A 193 30.87 14.05 -47.26
C GLY A 193 31.30 12.64 -46.86
N GLY A 194 30.37 11.68 -46.84
CA GLY A 194 30.60 10.31 -46.37
C GLY A 194 30.60 10.18 -44.84
N LEU A 195 30.18 9.02 -44.35
CA LEU A 195 30.18 8.66 -42.93
C LEU A 195 31.50 8.01 -42.49
N ASP A 196 31.89 8.28 -41.25
CA ASP A 196 32.93 7.49 -40.56
C ASP A 196 32.39 6.07 -40.24
N ASP A 197 33.25 5.05 -40.17
CA ASP A 197 32.84 3.65 -39.89
C ASP A 197 31.94 3.50 -38.65
N LYS A 198 32.16 4.33 -37.64
CA LYS A 198 31.35 4.35 -36.40
C LYS A 198 29.95 4.91 -36.63
N GLU A 199 29.84 5.94 -37.46
CA GLU A 199 28.57 6.60 -37.77
C GLU A 199 27.76 5.77 -38.79
N ALA A 200 28.43 5.08 -39.72
CA ALA A 200 27.79 4.09 -40.58
C ALA A 200 27.20 2.92 -39.78
N ALA A 201 27.91 2.45 -38.74
CA ALA A 201 27.38 1.43 -37.82
C ALA A 201 26.24 1.96 -36.94
N GLU A 202 26.26 3.24 -36.55
CA GLU A 202 25.15 3.91 -35.84
C GLU A 202 23.91 4.01 -36.73
N LEU A 203 24.09 4.39 -38.00
CA LEU A 203 22.99 4.47 -38.96
C LEU A 203 22.31 3.12 -39.18
N GLN A 204 23.07 2.04 -39.33
CA GLN A 204 22.51 0.68 -39.44
C GLN A 204 21.71 0.28 -38.19
N LYS A 205 22.20 0.64 -36.99
CA LYS A 205 21.46 0.37 -35.75
C LYS A 205 20.16 1.15 -35.67
N LEU A 206 20.19 2.44 -36.00
CA LEU A 206 19.00 3.29 -35.98
C LEU A 206 17.92 2.83 -36.99
N ALA A 207 18.34 2.33 -38.16
CA ALA A 207 17.42 1.73 -39.13
C ALA A 207 16.72 0.49 -38.57
N VAL A 208 17.46 -0.40 -37.89
CA VAL A 208 16.89 -1.58 -37.21
C VAL A 208 15.97 -1.17 -36.06
N GLU A 209 16.37 -0.16 -35.27
CA GLU A 209 15.55 0.37 -34.17
C GLU A 209 14.24 1.02 -34.68
N ARG A 210 14.26 1.64 -35.86
CA ARG A 210 13.05 2.19 -36.51
C ARG A 210 12.07 1.09 -36.90
N GLU A 211 12.57 0.04 -37.54
CA GLU A 211 11.74 -1.11 -37.93
C GLU A 211 11.15 -1.80 -36.69
N ALA A 212 11.97 -2.02 -35.67
CA ALA A 212 11.52 -2.58 -34.39
C ALA A 212 10.48 -1.69 -33.69
N TYR A 213 10.64 -0.36 -33.74
CA TYR A 213 9.66 0.57 -33.18
C TYR A 213 8.34 0.57 -33.97
N ALA A 214 8.40 0.48 -35.30
CA ALA A 214 7.21 0.42 -36.15
C ALA A 214 6.42 -0.89 -35.97
N GLU A 215 7.12 -2.02 -35.77
CA GLU A 215 6.49 -3.28 -35.38
C GLU A 215 5.85 -3.18 -33.99
N TRP A 216 6.59 -2.63 -33.02
CA TRP A 216 6.07 -2.40 -31.68
C TRP A 216 4.84 -1.49 -31.66
N GLU A 217 4.80 -0.43 -32.46
CA GLU A 217 3.64 0.47 -32.56
C GLU A 217 2.39 -0.26 -33.09
N LYS A 218 2.56 -1.14 -34.09
CA LYS A 218 1.47 -1.97 -34.62
C LYS A 218 0.97 -2.98 -33.59
N GLU A 219 1.89 -3.61 -32.84
CA GLU A 219 1.52 -4.53 -31.75
C GLU A 219 0.84 -3.80 -30.58
N GLU A 220 1.33 -2.63 -30.20
CA GLU A 220 0.75 -1.82 -29.13
C GLU A 220 -0.64 -1.30 -29.51
N ALA A 221 -0.86 -0.93 -30.77
CA ALA A 221 -2.17 -0.58 -31.30
C ALA A 221 -3.15 -1.75 -31.21
N LYS A 222 -2.74 -2.96 -31.63
CA LYS A 222 -3.55 -4.18 -31.50
C LYS A 222 -3.87 -4.49 -30.03
N ARG A 223 -2.87 -4.40 -29.15
CA ARG A 223 -3.06 -4.62 -27.71
C ARG A 223 -4.07 -3.64 -27.11
N ARG A 224 -4.05 -2.36 -27.52
CA ARG A 224 -5.03 -1.36 -27.07
C ARG A 224 -6.44 -1.68 -27.56
N GLU A 225 -6.60 -2.09 -28.82
CA GLU A 225 -7.90 -2.51 -29.34
C GLU A 225 -8.44 -3.74 -28.63
N GLU A 226 -7.60 -4.72 -28.32
CA GLU A 226 -7.96 -5.90 -27.53
C GLU A 226 -8.35 -5.52 -26.10
N LYS A 227 -7.53 -4.71 -25.41
CA LYS A 227 -7.86 -4.19 -24.06
C LYS A 227 -9.19 -3.43 -24.05
N LEU A 228 -9.50 -2.64 -25.08
CA LEU A 228 -10.78 -1.94 -25.19
C LEU A 228 -11.95 -2.90 -25.38
N LYS A 229 -11.80 -3.92 -26.24
CA LYS A 229 -12.81 -4.97 -26.43
C LYS A 229 -13.05 -5.76 -25.14
N GLU A 230 -12.01 -6.10 -24.39
CA GLU A 230 -12.10 -6.75 -23.09
C GLU A 230 -12.82 -5.87 -22.07
N ARG A 231 -12.45 -4.58 -21.98
CA ARG A 231 -13.13 -3.61 -21.09
C ARG A 231 -14.62 -3.49 -21.44
N GLU A 232 -14.98 -3.47 -22.71
CA GLU A 232 -16.38 -3.44 -23.14
C GLU A 232 -17.14 -4.73 -22.80
N GLN A 233 -16.52 -5.90 -22.96
CA GLN A 233 -17.13 -7.17 -22.57
C GLN A 233 -17.35 -7.24 -21.06
N ILE A 234 -16.33 -6.88 -20.27
CA ILE A 234 -16.41 -6.81 -18.81
C ILE A 234 -17.50 -5.82 -18.38
N ALA A 235 -17.61 -4.65 -19.02
CA ALA A 235 -18.64 -3.68 -18.72
C ALA A 235 -20.05 -4.22 -19.01
N LYS A 236 -20.23 -4.94 -20.13
CA LYS A 236 -21.50 -5.59 -20.47
C LYS A 236 -21.86 -6.71 -19.48
N GLU A 237 -20.89 -7.49 -19.03
CA GLU A 237 -21.11 -8.53 -18.03
C GLU A 237 -21.44 -7.93 -16.66
N LYS A 238 -20.67 -6.94 -16.19
CA LYS A 238 -20.97 -6.20 -14.95
C LYS A 238 -22.36 -5.57 -14.98
N ALA A 239 -22.77 -4.98 -16.11
CA ALA A 239 -24.10 -4.42 -16.27
C ALA A 239 -25.21 -5.49 -16.21
N LYS A 240 -25.00 -6.68 -16.81
CA LYS A 240 -25.95 -7.79 -16.72
C LYS A 240 -26.09 -8.30 -15.29
N VAL A 241 -24.98 -8.48 -14.58
CA VAL A 241 -24.96 -8.92 -13.17
C VAL A 241 -25.67 -7.89 -12.29
N LYS A 242 -25.40 -6.60 -12.47
CA LYS A 242 -26.06 -5.53 -11.71
C LYS A 242 -27.57 -5.52 -11.97
N ALA A 243 -27.98 -5.65 -13.23
CA ALA A 243 -29.40 -5.71 -13.60
C ALA A 243 -30.12 -6.97 -13.05
N GLU A 244 -29.43 -8.11 -12.94
CA GLU A 244 -29.99 -9.31 -12.31
C GLU A 244 -30.16 -9.12 -10.80
N ARG A 245 -29.14 -8.56 -10.13
CA ARG A 245 -29.17 -8.26 -8.69
C ARG A 245 -30.24 -7.21 -8.34
N ASP A 246 -30.40 -6.18 -9.17
CA ASP A 246 -31.47 -5.18 -9.00
C ASP A 246 -32.86 -5.81 -9.08
N LYS A 247 -33.08 -6.73 -10.02
CA LYS A 247 -34.34 -7.47 -10.12
C LYS A 247 -34.60 -8.36 -8.90
N GLU A 248 -33.57 -8.97 -8.33
CA GLU A 248 -33.71 -9.75 -7.10
C GLU A 248 -34.08 -8.86 -5.91
N ARG A 249 -33.41 -7.71 -5.77
CA ARG A 249 -33.71 -6.73 -4.73
C ARG A 249 -35.14 -6.18 -4.83
N ASP A 250 -35.58 -5.86 -6.04
CA ASP A 250 -36.96 -5.39 -6.26
C ASP A 250 -38.00 -6.46 -5.92
N LYS A 251 -37.72 -7.75 -6.16
CA LYS A 251 -38.59 -8.84 -5.73
C LYS A 251 -38.65 -8.94 -4.21
N LYS A 252 -37.50 -8.91 -3.53
CA LYS A 252 -37.43 -8.95 -2.06
C LYS A 252 -38.17 -7.77 -1.42
N ARG A 253 -38.00 -6.56 -1.95
CA ARG A 253 -38.72 -5.35 -1.49
C ARG A 253 -40.23 -5.52 -1.64
N LYS A 254 -40.71 -5.96 -2.81
CA LYS A 254 -42.14 -6.21 -3.05
C LYS A 254 -42.72 -7.31 -2.15
N GLU A 255 -41.94 -8.35 -1.83
CA GLU A 255 -42.37 -9.39 -0.89
C GLU A 255 -42.47 -8.86 0.54
N ARG A 256 -41.48 -8.06 0.98
CA ARG A 256 -41.51 -7.39 2.30
C ARG A 256 -42.65 -6.41 2.43
N GLU A 257 -42.88 -5.55 1.43
CA GLU A 257 -44.01 -4.60 1.41
C GLU A 257 -45.36 -5.33 1.53
N LYS A 258 -45.55 -6.45 0.82
CA LYS A 258 -46.76 -7.27 0.93
C LYS A 258 -46.93 -7.92 2.30
N LEU A 259 -45.83 -8.27 2.98
CA LEU A 259 -45.89 -8.82 4.34
C LEU A 259 -46.26 -7.73 5.34
N LEU A 260 -45.65 -6.55 5.23
CA LEU A 260 -45.98 -5.39 6.06
C LEU A 260 -47.44 -4.96 5.86
N GLU A 261 -47.93 -4.90 4.61
CA GLU A 261 -49.33 -4.56 4.31
C GLU A 261 -50.30 -5.57 4.93
N LYS A 262 -49.98 -6.87 4.89
CA LYS A 262 -50.79 -7.91 5.55
C LYS A 262 -50.78 -7.75 7.07
N GLU A 263 -49.62 -7.48 7.66
CA GLU A 263 -49.48 -7.25 9.10
C GLU A 263 -50.24 -6.01 9.54
N GLU A 264 -50.16 -4.91 8.79
CA GLU A 264 -50.91 -3.68 9.05
C GLU A 264 -52.41 -3.89 8.93
N ALA A 265 -52.87 -4.62 7.90
CA ALA A 265 -54.28 -4.97 7.75
C ALA A 265 -54.79 -5.84 8.91
N GLU A 266 -53.96 -6.74 9.45
CA GLU A 266 -54.31 -7.53 10.63
C GLU A 266 -54.35 -6.66 11.90
N ARG A 267 -53.38 -5.77 12.08
CA ARG A 267 -53.34 -4.78 13.16
C ARG A 267 -54.56 -3.85 13.09
N GLU A 268 -54.99 -3.43 11.91
CA GLU A 268 -56.17 -2.58 11.73
C GLU A 268 -57.47 -3.33 12.06
N LYS A 269 -57.61 -4.58 11.61
CA LYS A 269 -58.73 -5.46 12.00
C LYS A 269 -58.79 -5.66 13.52
N ALA A 270 -57.64 -5.81 14.19
CA ALA A 270 -57.58 -5.90 15.65
C ALA A 270 -58.01 -4.59 16.32
N ARG A 271 -57.57 -3.43 15.80
CA ARG A 271 -57.99 -2.10 16.28
C ARG A 271 -59.50 -1.88 16.09
N GLU A 272 -60.06 -2.31 14.97
CA GLU A 272 -61.50 -2.19 14.70
C GLU A 272 -62.34 -3.08 15.61
N LYS A 273 -61.91 -4.33 15.85
CA LYS A 273 -62.53 -5.22 16.85
C LYS A 273 -62.50 -4.61 18.25
N ALA A 274 -61.37 -4.07 18.67
CA ALA A 274 -61.23 -3.40 19.96
C ALA A 274 -62.11 -2.13 20.08
N ARG A 275 -62.28 -1.36 18.99
CA ARG A 275 -63.22 -0.22 18.95
C ARG A 275 -64.67 -0.68 19.11
N LYS A 276 -65.08 -1.72 18.38
CA LYS A 276 -66.43 -2.29 18.46
C LYS A 276 -66.74 -2.85 19.85
N GLU A 277 -65.76 -3.47 20.51
CA GLU A 277 -65.91 -3.98 21.88
C GLU A 277 -66.06 -2.83 22.90
N ARG A 278 -65.25 -1.77 22.78
CA ARG A 278 -65.38 -0.56 23.63
C ARG A 278 -66.70 0.17 23.43
N GLU A 279 -67.25 0.17 22.21
CA GLU A 279 -68.55 0.78 21.94
C GLU A 279 -69.70 -0.04 22.55
N LYS A 280 -69.61 -1.38 22.48
CA LYS A 280 -70.56 -2.28 23.15
C LYS A 280 -70.53 -2.11 24.66
N SER A 281 -69.35 -2.09 25.27
CA SER A 281 -69.23 -1.91 26.73
C SER A 281 -69.76 -0.54 27.18
N ARG A 282 -69.50 0.53 26.42
CA ARG A 282 -70.10 1.85 26.70
C ARG A 282 -71.63 1.83 26.62
N LYS A 283 -72.22 1.19 25.61
CA LYS A 283 -73.69 1.08 25.48
C LYS A 283 -74.30 0.26 26.62
N GLU A 284 -73.63 -0.78 27.10
CA GLU A 284 -74.06 -1.54 28.28
C GLU A 284 -73.94 -0.72 29.57
N GLU A 285 -72.84 -0.01 29.76
CA GLU A 285 -72.63 0.86 30.92
C GLU A 285 -73.66 2.00 30.97
N GLU A 286 -74.03 2.54 29.82
CA GLU A 286 -75.07 3.58 29.70
C GLU A 286 -76.47 3.02 30.00
N LYS A 287 -76.77 1.78 29.60
CA LYS A 287 -78.00 1.07 29.98
C LYS A 287 -78.07 0.81 31.49
N VAL A 288 -76.97 0.38 32.11
CA VAL A 288 -76.90 0.17 33.57
C VAL A 288 -77.09 1.49 34.31
N LYS A 289 -76.44 2.56 33.87
CA LYS A 289 -76.63 3.91 34.45
C LYS A 289 -78.06 4.42 34.28
N ALA A 290 -78.74 4.11 33.17
CA ALA A 290 -80.13 4.46 32.95
C ALA A 290 -81.08 3.67 33.87
N GLN A 291 -80.84 2.38 34.06
CA GLN A 291 -81.60 1.54 35.01
C GLN A 291 -81.40 2.00 36.46
N GLU A 292 -80.17 2.29 36.86
CA GLU A 292 -79.85 2.80 38.20
C GLU A 292 -80.50 4.17 38.46
N LYS A 293 -80.53 5.06 37.45
CA LYS A 293 -81.28 6.33 37.54
C LYS A 293 -82.78 6.10 37.66
N ALA A 294 -83.35 5.18 36.89
CA ALA A 294 -84.79 4.86 36.95
C ALA A 294 -85.19 4.24 38.30
N GLU A 295 -84.36 3.38 38.89
CA GLU A 295 -84.58 2.85 40.24
C GLU A 295 -84.44 3.92 41.31
N LYS A 296 -83.44 4.80 41.22
CA LYS A 296 -83.31 5.94 42.14
C LYS A 296 -84.50 6.90 42.04
N GLU A 297 -85.07 7.10 40.86
CA GLU A 297 -86.26 7.93 40.68
C GLU A 297 -87.53 7.26 41.23
N LYS A 298 -87.68 5.93 41.04
CA LYS A 298 -88.75 5.15 41.67
C LYS A 298 -88.65 5.14 43.20
N ALA A 299 -87.45 4.99 43.74
CA ALA A 299 -87.20 5.04 45.18
C ALA A 299 -87.51 6.44 45.77
N LYS A 300 -87.16 7.52 45.04
CA LYS A 300 -87.54 8.89 45.44
C LYS A 300 -89.05 9.12 45.41
N LYS A 301 -89.77 8.59 44.41
CA LYS A 301 -91.24 8.66 44.33
C LYS A 301 -91.93 7.85 45.43
N ALA A 302 -91.35 6.72 45.86
CA ALA A 302 -91.87 5.93 46.98
C ALA A 302 -91.63 6.56 48.37
N LEU A 303 -90.68 7.47 48.49
CA LEU A 303 -90.38 8.23 49.73
C LEU A 303 -91.17 9.54 49.86
N THR A 304 -91.90 9.93 48.81
CA THR A 304 -92.67 11.18 48.76
C THR A 304 -94.18 10.97 48.66
N ALA A 305 -94.64 9.72 48.76
CA ALA A 305 -96.03 9.31 48.89
C ALA A 305 -96.30 8.82 50.32
#